data_AF-A0A352S8N7-F1
#
_entry.id   AF-A0A352S8N7-F1
#
_cell.length_a   1.000
_cell.length_b   1.000
_cell.length_c   1.000
_cell.angle_alpha   90.00
_cell.angle_beta   90.00
_cell.angle_gamma   90.00
#
_symmetry.space_group_name_H-M   'P 1'
#
loop_
_entity.id
_entity.type
_entity.pdbx_description
1 polymer ?
#
loop_
_entity_poly.entity_id
_entity_poly.type
_entity_poly.pdbx_seq_one_letter_code
_entity_poly.pdbx_strand_id
1 'polypeptide(L)' 'MNPIKVGLLGIGTVGSGTFNVLKRNQEEIRRRAGRGIEIAVVADLN' A
#
# COMPACT_ATOMS: atom_id res chain seq x y z
N MET A 1 -4.42 15.87 3.76
CA MET A 1 -3.45 15.23 4.68
C MET A 1 -2.44 14.46 3.86
N ASN A 2 -1.15 14.54 4.19
CA ASN A 2 -0.11 13.86 3.44
C ASN A 2 -0.19 12.33 3.68
N PRO A 3 -0.21 11.51 2.62
CA PRO A 3 -0.24 10.06 2.76
C PRO A 3 1.08 9.54 3.35
N ILE A 4 1.01 8.39 4.02
CA ILE A 4 2.21 7.64 4.40
C ILE A 4 2.71 6.94 3.15
N LYS A 5 3.97 7.20 2.79
CA LYS A 5 4.65 6.51 1.70
C LYS A 5 5.35 5.26 2.26
N VAL A 6 5.06 4.10 1.69
CA VAL A 6 5.67 2.82 2.08
C VAL A 6 6.35 2.15 0.88
N GLY A 7 7.36 1.34 1.15
CA GLY A 7 7.99 0.47 0.16
C GLY A 7 7.53 -0.98 0.31
N LEU A 8 7.42 -1.71 -0.80
CA LEU A 8 7.27 -3.17 -0.79
C LEU A 8 8.59 -3.82 -1.19
N LEU A 9 9.03 -4.81 -0.41
CA LEU A 9 10.13 -5.70 -0.75
C LEU A 9 9.52 -7.05 -1.15
N GLY A 10 9.48 -7.33 -2.46
CA GLY A 10 8.80 -8.46 -3.08
C GLY A 10 7.38 -8.13 -3.56
N ILE A 11 7.02 -8.62 -4.74
CA ILE A 11 5.67 -8.43 -5.33
C ILE A 11 5.01 -9.72 -5.83
N GLY A 12 5.33 -10.85 -5.20
CA GLY A 12 4.61 -12.12 -5.42
C GLY A 12 3.14 -12.05 -4.98
N THR A 13 2.52 -13.22 -4.78
CA THR A 13 1.09 -13.34 -4.43
C THR A 13 0.66 -12.44 -3.27
N VAL A 14 1.47 -12.38 -2.20
CA VAL A 14 1.17 -11.56 -1.02
C VAL A 14 1.35 -10.08 -1.31
N GLY A 15 2.45 -9.66 -1.94
CA GLY A 15 2.70 -8.25 -2.24
C GLY A 15 1.63 -7.67 -3.15
N SER A 16 1.25 -8.41 -4.19
CA SER A 16 0.15 -8.06 -5.09
C SER A 16 -1.20 -7.99 -4.36
N GLY A 17 -1.46 -8.92 -3.45
CA GLY A 17 -2.65 -8.90 -2.58
C GLY A 17 -2.69 -7.65 -1.69
N THR A 18 -1.58 -7.32 -1.04
CA THR A 18 -1.42 -6.13 -0.20
C THR A 18 -1.68 -4.85 -0.99
N PHE A 19 -1.09 -4.72 -2.18
CA PHE A 19 -1.34 -3.56 -3.06
C PHE A 19 -2.83 -3.41 -3.38
N ASN A 20 -3.50 -4.50 -3.78
CA ASN A 20 -4.91 -4.47 -4.14
C ASN A 20 -5.82 -4.14 -2.94
N VAL A 21 -5.52 -4.67 -1.75
CA VAL A 21 -6.24 -4.37 -0.52
C VAL A 21 -6.06 -2.90 -0.14
N LEU A 22 -4.83 -2.38 -0.17
CA LEU A 22 -4.57 -0.96 0.12
C LEU A 22 -5.28 -0.06 -0.90
N LYS A 23 -5.22 -0.39 -2.19
CA LYS A 23 -5.85 0.39 -3.26
C LYS A 23 -7.36 0.45 -3.12
N ARG A 24 -8.03 -0.68 -2.86
CA ARG A 24 -9.51 -0.73 -2.81
C ARG A 24 -10.11 -0.18 -1.51
N ASN A 25 -9.33 -0.15 -0.41
CA ASN A 25 -9.82 0.26 0.91
C ASN A 25 -9.32 1.65 1.36
N GLN A 26 -8.90 2.53 0.44
CA GLN A 26 -8.33 3.84 0.80
C GLN A 26 -9.24 4.67 1.70
N GLU A 27 -10.56 4.61 1.51
CA GLU A 27 -11.52 5.33 2.35
C GLU A 27 -11.51 4.83 3.80
N GLU A 28 -11.59 3.52 4.00
CA GLU A 28 -11.55 2.93 5.34
C GLU A 28 -10.19 3.13 6.02
N ILE A 29 -9.09 3.07 5.25
CA ILE A 29 -7.74 3.36 5.74
C ILE A 29 -7.66 4.81 6.21
N ARG A 30 -8.14 5.78 5.42
CA ARG A 30 -8.18 7.20 5.82
C ARG A 30 -9.05 7.40 7.07
N ARG A 31 -10.18 6.70 7.17
CA ARG A 31 -11.06 6.75 8.35
C ARG A 31 -10.36 6.28 9.62
N ARG A 32 -9.56 5.21 9.55
CA ARG A 32 -8.88 4.62 10.73
C ARG A 32 -7.52 5.24 11.04
N ALA A 33 -6.69 5.46 10.02
CA ALA A 33 -5.32 5.96 10.16
C ALA A 33 -5.24 7.49 10.06
N GLY A 34 -6.34 8.17 9.74
CA GLY A 34 -6.41 9.61 9.52
C GLY A 34 -5.80 10.06 8.19
N ARG A 35 -5.16 9.18 7.43
CA ARG A 35 -4.49 9.49 6.15
C ARG A 35 -4.41 8.26 5.25
N GLY A 36 -4.12 8.48 3.96
CA GLY A 36 -3.88 7.39 3.02
C GLY A 36 -2.56 6.68 3.28
N ILE A 37 -2.47 5.42 2.85
CA ILE A 37 -1.24 4.65 2.79
C ILE A 37 -1.00 4.34 1.31
N GLU A 38 0.15 4.75 0.80
CA GLU A 38 0.50 4.65 -0.61
C GLU A 38 1.84 3.94 -0.78
N ILE A 39 1.85 2.90 -1.60
CA ILE A 39 3.08 2.22 -2.00
C ILE A 39 3.80 3.11 -3.01
N ALA A 40 4.98 3.59 -2.64
CA ALA A 40 5.80 4.51 -3.43
C ALA A 40 6.86 3.79 -4.27
N VAL A 41 7.32 2.64 -3.79
CA VAL A 41 8.35 1.83 -4.43
C VAL A 41 8.07 0.35 -4.21
N VAL A 42 8.45 -0.46 -5.19
CA VAL A 42 8.47 -1.92 -5.11
C VAL A 42 9.84 -2.37 -5.56
N ALA A 43 10.53 -3.15 -4.73
CA ALA A 43 11.76 -3.82 -5.10
C ALA A 43 11.49 -5.32 -5.17
N ASP A 44 11.74 -5.94 -6.33
CA ASP A 44 11.60 -7.38 -6.55
C ASP A 44 12.89 -7.90 -7.18
N LEU A 45 13.06 -9.23 -7.24
CA LEU A 45 14.28 -9.87 -7.76
C LEU A 45 14.18 -10.24 -9.25
N ASN A 46 13.02 -10.05 -9.89
CA ASN A 46 12.76 -10.39 -11.29
C ASN A 46 12.89 -9.19 -12.23
#